data_AF-A0AAP4CYZ7-F1
#
_entry.id   AF-A0AAP4CYZ7-F1
#
_cell.length_a   1.000
_cell.length_b   1.000
_cell.length_c   1.000
_cell.angle_alpha   90.00
_cell.angle_beta   90.00
_cell.angle_gamma   90.00
#
_symmetry.space_group_name_H-M   'P 1'
#
loop_
_entity.id
_entity.type
_entity.pdbx_description
1 polymer ?
#
loop_
_entity_poly.entity_id
_entity_poly.type
_entity_poly.pdbx_seq_one_letter_code
_entity_poly.pdbx_strand_id
1 'polypeptide(L)'
;MKVIAKPPATEAFELSEAKEERLSQIIAEINSRTGKSYDNDVAVKAMLQIRDLLLKSEKLKASAKNNTVKDFEFSYFDDIDDALIEGLSQNQDFFSLLLSNDEIKRQVLGIFTDEIYQSLRSA
;
A
#
# COMPACT_ATOMS: atom_id res chain seq x y z
N MET A 1 30.91 -6.77 -28.11
CA MET A 1 30.34 -6.74 -26.74
C MET A 1 28.97 -6.11 -26.83
N LYS A 2 27.90 -6.86 -26.51
CA LYS A 2 26.54 -6.33 -26.45
C LYS A 2 26.39 -5.68 -25.07
N VAL A 3 26.41 -4.35 -25.02
CA VAL A 3 26.04 -3.61 -23.82
C VAL A 3 24.57 -3.91 -23.54
N ILE A 4 24.33 -4.69 -22.49
CA ILE A 4 22.99 -4.94 -21.98
C ILE A 4 22.64 -3.65 -21.25
N ALA A 5 21.86 -2.78 -21.88
CA ALA A 5 21.26 -1.65 -21.19
C ALA A 5 20.43 -2.24 -20.03
N LYS A 6 20.85 -1.97 -18.78
CA LYS A 6 19.93 -2.09 -17.66
C LYS A 6 18.72 -1.21 -18.01
N PRO A 7 17.47 -1.69 -17.87
CA PRO A 7 16.35 -0.77 -17.92
C PRO A 7 16.61 0.34 -16.88
N PRO A 8 16.08 1.57 -17.07
CA PRO A 8 16.05 2.50 -15.96
C PRO A 8 15.44 1.71 -14.82
N ALA A 9 16.18 1.56 -13.72
CA ALA A 9 15.54 1.16 -12.50
C ALA A 9 14.44 2.21 -12.35
N THR A 10 13.19 1.81 -12.58
CA THR A 10 12.07 2.40 -11.87
C THR A 10 12.65 2.60 -10.48
N GLU A 11 12.78 3.84 -10.03
CA GLU A 11 13.02 4.13 -8.63
C GLU A 11 11.83 3.46 -7.94
N ALA A 12 11.99 2.17 -7.66
CA ALA A 12 11.11 1.38 -6.87
C ALA A 12 11.22 2.10 -5.55
N PHE A 13 10.25 2.97 -5.28
CA PHE A 13 10.21 3.85 -4.13
C PHE A 13 10.59 3.00 -2.92
N GLU A 14 11.87 3.07 -2.53
CA GLU A 14 12.40 2.29 -1.42
C GLU A 14 11.65 2.80 -0.20
N LEU A 15 11.05 1.89 0.55
CA LEU A 15 10.51 2.25 1.85
C LEU A 15 11.65 2.90 2.64
N SER A 16 11.41 4.07 3.22
CA SER A 16 12.34 4.55 4.23
C SER A 16 12.36 3.54 5.38
N GLU A 17 13.53 3.35 6.00
CA GLU A 17 13.67 2.46 7.16
C GLU A 17 12.62 2.77 8.24
N ALA A 18 12.27 4.06 8.42
CA ALA A 18 11.22 4.50 9.34
C ALA A 18 9.82 3.96 8.99
N LYS A 19 9.47 3.86 7.69
CA LYS A 19 8.18 3.30 7.26
C LYS A 19 8.15 1.79 7.41
N GLU A 20 9.25 1.12 7.10
CA GLU A 20 9.40 -0.32 7.32
C GLU A 20 9.28 -0.65 8.81
N GLU A 21 10.00 0.07 9.68
CA GLU A 21 9.89 -0.09 11.14
C GLU A 21 8.46 0.18 11.62
N ARG A 22 7.80 1.22 11.09
CA ARG A 22 6.43 1.56 11.45
C ARG A 22 5.45 0.46 11.04
N LEU A 23 5.56 -0.07 9.83
CA LEU A 23 4.78 -1.23 9.38
C LEU A 23 5.01 -2.40 10.33
N SER A 24 6.26 -2.68 10.68
CA SER A 24 6.60 -3.79 11.55
C SER A 24 5.99 -3.69 12.94
N GLN A 25 5.96 -2.50 13.52
CA GLN A 25 5.25 -2.23 14.77
C GLN A 25 3.74 -2.47 14.63
N ILE A 26 3.14 -2.02 13.52
CA ILE A 26 1.71 -2.21 13.26
C ILE A 26 1.38 -3.71 13.11
N ILE A 27 2.19 -4.48 12.37
CA ILE A 27 1.99 -5.93 12.22
C ILE A 27 2.11 -6.65 13.56
N ALA A 28 3.09 -6.29 14.39
CA ALA A 28 3.23 -6.86 15.73
C ALA A 28 2.00 -6.55 16.61
N GLU A 29 1.48 -5.33 16.53
CA GLU A 29 0.27 -4.94 17.24
C GLU A 29 -0.97 -5.72 16.76
N ILE A 30 -1.12 -5.87 15.43
CA ILE A 30 -2.21 -6.66 14.84
C ILE A 30 -2.14 -8.11 15.33
N ASN A 31 -0.97 -8.73 15.30
CA ASN A 31 -0.76 -10.09 15.81
C ASN A 31 -1.20 -10.19 17.28
N SER A 32 -0.78 -9.23 18.11
CA SER A 32 -1.16 -9.19 19.53
C SER A 32 -2.66 -9.00 19.77
N ARG A 33 -3.33 -8.16 18.96
CA ARG A 33 -4.77 -7.86 19.12
C ARG A 33 -5.67 -8.97 18.60
N THR A 34 -5.26 -9.63 17.52
CA THR A 34 -6.09 -10.61 16.80
C THR A 34 -5.79 -12.07 17.18
N GLY A 35 -4.69 -12.32 17.92
CA GLY A 35 -4.20 -13.67 18.18
C GLY A 35 -3.62 -14.36 16.93
N LYS A 36 -3.33 -13.58 15.88
CA LYS A 36 -2.70 -14.03 14.65
C LYS A 36 -1.17 -14.00 14.76
N SER A 37 -0.50 -14.57 13.77
CA SER A 37 0.95 -14.61 13.68
C SER A 37 1.41 -14.37 12.24
N TYR A 38 1.04 -13.20 11.69
CA TYR A 38 1.51 -12.75 10.39
C TYR A 38 3.02 -12.58 10.41
N ASP A 39 3.68 -13.15 9.42
CA ASP A 39 5.09 -12.92 9.17
C ASP A 39 5.31 -11.48 8.69
N ASN A 40 6.29 -10.81 9.29
CA ASN A 40 6.53 -9.40 9.06
C ASN A 40 6.97 -9.12 7.62
N ASP A 41 7.96 -9.86 7.12
CA ASP A 41 8.46 -9.75 5.76
C ASP A 41 7.37 -9.97 4.73
N VAL A 42 6.55 -11.01 4.92
CA VAL A 42 5.42 -11.32 4.04
C VAL A 42 4.38 -10.20 4.06
N ALA A 43 3.99 -9.74 5.24
CA ALA A 43 3.00 -8.67 5.39
C ALA A 43 3.48 -7.34 4.77
N VAL A 44 4.75 -6.97 4.98
CA VAL A 44 5.35 -5.76 4.38
C VAL A 44 5.36 -5.88 2.86
N LYS A 45 5.80 -7.01 2.30
CA LYS A 45 5.77 -7.25 0.84
C LYS A 45 4.35 -7.18 0.28
N ALA A 46 3.39 -7.76 0.99
CA ALA A 46 1.99 -7.72 0.60
C ALA A 46 1.45 -6.27 0.55
N MET A 47 1.80 -5.44 1.53
CA MET A 47 1.44 -4.01 1.55
C MET A 47 2.10 -3.21 0.43
N LEU A 48 3.35 -3.52 0.10
CA LEU A 48 4.02 -2.93 -1.05
C LEU A 48 3.35 -3.26 -2.38
N GLN A 49 2.88 -4.50 -2.55
CA GLN A 49 2.12 -4.88 -3.74
C GLN A 49 0.83 -4.07 -3.86
N ILE A 50 0.10 -3.85 -2.76
CA ILE A 50 -1.11 -3.01 -2.75
C ILE A 50 -0.76 -1.56 -3.11
N ARG A 51 0.31 -1.00 -2.54
CA ARG A 51 0.80 0.33 -2.91
C ARG A 51 1.06 0.45 -4.42
N ASP A 52 1.72 -0.55 -5.01
CA ASP A 52 2.05 -0.55 -6.44
C ASP A 52 0.80 -0.68 -7.33
N LEU A 53 -0.26 -1.35 -6.87
CA LEU A 53 -1.56 -1.37 -7.55
C LEU A 53 -2.23 0.01 -7.52
N LEU A 54 -2.25 0.65 -6.34
CA LEU A 54 -2.85 1.98 -6.17
C LEU A 54 -2.14 3.05 -7.00
N LEU A 55 -0.81 2.98 -7.13
CA LEU A 55 -0.02 3.88 -7.99
C LEU A 55 -0.33 3.74 -9.49
N LYS A 56 -0.95 2.63 -9.91
CA LYS A 56 -1.38 2.39 -11.29
C LYS A 56 -2.86 2.71 -11.53
N SER A 57 -3.60 3.10 -10.48
CA SER A 57 -5.01 3.44 -10.62
C SER A 57 -5.17 4.78 -11.34
N GLU A 58 -5.74 4.74 -12.55
CA GLU A 58 -6.10 5.93 -13.31
C GLU A 58 -7.18 6.76 -12.58
N LYS A 59 -8.06 6.11 -11.81
CA LYS A 59 -9.05 6.76 -10.95
C LYS A 59 -8.38 7.58 -9.86
N LEU A 60 -7.40 7.00 -9.15
CA LEU A 60 -6.62 7.73 -8.15
C LEU A 60 -5.77 8.83 -8.78
N LYS A 61 -5.19 8.60 -9.96
CA LYS A 61 -4.42 9.62 -10.68
C LYS A 61 -5.29 10.83 -11.02
N ALA A 62 -6.49 10.60 -11.55
CA ALA A 62 -7.45 11.66 -11.81
C ALA A 62 -7.87 12.37 -10.52
N SER A 63 -8.14 11.63 -9.44
CA SER A 63 -8.52 12.21 -8.15
C SER A 63 -7.39 13.09 -7.57
N ALA A 64 -6.16 12.59 -7.53
CA ALA A 64 -5.00 13.30 -6.97
C ALA A 64 -4.70 14.62 -7.69
N LYS A 65 -4.93 14.70 -9.01
CA LYS A 65 -4.71 15.91 -9.81
C LYS A 65 -5.76 17.00 -9.59
N ASN A 66 -7.00 16.61 -9.32
CA ASN A 66 -8.13 17.53 -9.29
C ASN A 66 -8.56 17.93 -7.86
N ASN A 67 -8.15 17.16 -6.85
CA ASN A 67 -8.66 17.30 -5.50
C ASN A 67 -7.56 17.68 -4.49
N THR A 68 -7.95 18.05 -3.27
CA THR A 68 -7.02 18.16 -2.14
C THR A 68 -6.68 16.76 -1.60
N VAL A 69 -5.65 16.64 -0.75
CA VAL A 69 -5.30 15.35 -0.12
C VAL A 69 -6.46 14.77 0.69
N LYS A 70 -7.24 15.62 1.37
CA LYS A 70 -8.40 15.21 2.17
C LYS A 70 -9.53 14.63 1.32
N ASP A 71 -9.77 15.22 0.15
CA ASP A 71 -10.78 14.73 -0.78
C ASP A 71 -10.29 13.46 -1.50
N PHE A 72 -8.99 13.39 -1.81
CA PHE A 72 -8.33 12.21 -2.35
C PHE A 72 -8.41 11.02 -1.40
N GLU A 73 -8.28 11.23 -0.08
CA GLU A 73 -8.37 10.16 0.94
C GLU A 73 -9.64 9.32 0.80
N PHE A 74 -10.78 9.93 0.47
CA PHE A 74 -12.01 9.18 0.26
C PHE A 74 -11.91 8.25 -0.94
N SER A 75 -11.38 8.73 -2.07
CA SER A 75 -11.12 7.89 -3.25
C SER A 75 -10.06 6.82 -2.97
N TYR A 76 -9.05 7.17 -2.19
CA TYR A 76 -7.94 6.29 -1.83
C TYR A 76 -8.41 5.06 -1.05
N PHE A 77 -9.21 5.26 0.00
CA PHE A 77 -9.72 4.15 0.80
C PHE A 77 -10.82 3.35 0.10
N ASP A 78 -11.52 3.94 -0.87
CA ASP A 78 -12.46 3.22 -1.76
C ASP A 78 -11.70 2.27 -2.71
N ASP A 79 -10.65 2.76 -3.40
CA ASP A 79 -9.83 1.94 -4.31
C ASP A 79 -8.97 0.89 -3.59
N ILE A 80 -8.70 1.06 -2.29
CA ILE A 80 -7.99 0.06 -1.49
C ILE A 80 -8.74 -1.26 -1.47
N ASP A 81 -10.08 -1.24 -1.38
CA ASP A 81 -10.86 -2.47 -1.27
C ASP A 81 -10.76 -3.28 -2.56
N ASP A 82 -10.82 -2.62 -3.72
CA ASP A 82 -10.59 -3.23 -5.02
C ASP A 82 -9.16 -3.82 -5.12
N ALA A 83 -8.14 -3.05 -4.72
CA ALA A 83 -6.75 -3.51 -4.74
C ALA A 83 -6.52 -4.73 -3.81
N LEU A 84 -7.14 -4.75 -2.63
CA LEU A 84 -7.07 -5.87 -1.69
C LEU A 84 -7.78 -7.12 -2.23
N ILE A 85 -8.91 -6.97 -2.92
CA ILE A 85 -9.62 -8.06 -3.59
C ILE A 85 -8.77 -8.64 -4.73
N GLU A 86 -8.14 -7.80 -5.53
CA GLU A 86 -7.23 -8.24 -6.60
C GLU A 86 -6.02 -9.01 -6.05
N GLY A 87 -5.46 -8.55 -4.93
CA GLY A 87 -4.31 -9.17 -4.26
C GLY A 87 -4.65 -10.40 -3.41
N LEU A 88 -5.93 -10.69 -3.17
CA LEU A 88 -6.41 -11.66 -2.18
C LEU A 88 -5.85 -13.07 -2.40
N SER A 89 -5.57 -13.45 -3.66
CA SER A 89 -5.08 -14.78 -4.03
C SER A 89 -3.74 -15.15 -3.38
N GLN A 90 -2.89 -14.18 -3.01
CA GLN A 90 -1.56 -14.42 -2.47
C GLN A 90 -1.49 -14.29 -0.95
N ASN A 91 -2.32 -13.43 -0.35
CA ASN A 91 -2.27 -13.08 1.07
C ASN A 91 -3.67 -13.13 1.70
N GLN A 92 -4.44 -14.19 1.41
CA GLN A 92 -5.87 -14.26 1.69
C GLN A 92 -6.24 -13.93 3.14
N ASP A 93 -5.58 -14.52 4.13
CA ASP A 93 -5.93 -14.30 5.54
C ASP A 93 -5.67 -12.85 5.98
N PHE A 94 -4.50 -12.30 5.60
CA PHE A 94 -4.13 -10.94 5.97
C PHE A 94 -5.00 -9.91 5.25
N PHE A 95 -5.25 -10.07 3.95
CA PHE A 95 -6.10 -9.12 3.21
C PHE A 95 -7.57 -9.23 3.60
N SER A 96 -8.06 -10.43 3.93
CA SER A 96 -9.40 -10.60 4.49
C SER A 96 -9.56 -9.91 5.84
N LEU A 97 -8.51 -9.91 6.69
CA LEU A 97 -8.49 -9.13 7.93
C LEU A 97 -8.60 -7.63 7.65
N LEU A 98 -7.83 -7.10 6.70
CA LEU A 98 -7.88 -5.67 6.34
C LEU A 98 -9.25 -5.29 5.77
N LEU A 99 -9.81 -6.09 4.86
CA LEU A 99 -11.15 -5.86 4.31
C LEU A 99 -12.25 -5.90 5.38
N SER A 100 -12.09 -6.73 6.42
CA SER A 100 -13.07 -6.87 7.50
C SER A 100 -12.89 -5.86 8.64
N ASN A 101 -11.82 -5.07 8.64
CA ASN A 101 -11.49 -4.17 9.74
C ASN A 101 -10.93 -2.84 9.23
N ASP A 102 -11.82 -1.85 9.07
CA ASP A 102 -11.48 -0.52 8.56
C ASP A 102 -10.45 0.23 9.43
N GLU A 103 -10.45 0.03 10.74
CA GLU A 103 -9.46 0.66 11.63
C GLU A 103 -8.05 0.13 11.30
N ILE A 104 -7.89 -1.19 11.25
CA ILE A 104 -6.61 -1.81 10.90
C ILE A 104 -6.21 -1.46 9.47
N LYS A 105 -7.15 -1.50 8.52
CA LYS A 105 -6.93 -1.12 7.12
C LYS A 105 -6.37 0.29 7.01
N ARG A 106 -6.99 1.27 7.70
CA ARG A 106 -6.54 2.66 7.72
C ARG A 106 -5.19 2.82 8.42
N GLN A 107 -4.95 2.10 9.51
CA GLN A 107 -3.68 2.15 10.22
C GLN A 107 -2.51 1.64 9.37
N VAL A 108 -2.72 0.54 8.63
CA VAL A 108 -1.68 -0.09 7.82
C VAL A 108 -1.47 0.65 6.50
N LEU A 109 -2.55 0.88 5.73
CA LEU A 109 -2.44 1.45 4.38
C LEU A 109 -2.40 2.98 4.38
N GLY A 110 -2.90 3.63 5.43
CA GLY A 110 -2.88 5.09 5.56
C GLY A 110 -1.48 5.70 5.61
N ILE A 111 -0.44 4.90 5.91
CA ILE A 111 0.95 5.38 5.88
C ILE A 111 1.41 5.78 4.48
N PHE A 112 0.73 5.27 3.44
CA PHE A 112 1.07 5.50 2.05
C PHE A 112 0.26 6.63 1.42
N THR A 113 -0.80 7.11 2.07
CA THR A 113 -1.73 8.10 1.51
C THR A 113 -1.02 9.33 0.95
N ASP A 114 -0.20 10.01 1.76
CA ASP A 114 0.52 11.21 1.35
C ASP A 114 1.50 10.94 0.20
N GLU A 115 2.26 9.84 0.29
CA GLU A 115 3.23 9.47 -0.74
C GLU A 115 2.55 9.19 -2.09
N ILE A 116 1.49 8.38 -2.07
CA ILE A 116 0.74 8.01 -3.26
C ILE A 116 0.07 9.26 -3.85
N TYR A 117 -0.53 10.11 -3.02
CA TYR A 117 -1.13 11.37 -3.48
C TYR A 117 -0.12 12.26 -4.20
N GLN A 118 1.06 12.50 -3.60
CA GLN A 118 2.08 13.36 -4.20
C GLN A 118 2.67 12.76 -5.48
N SER A 119 2.90 11.44 -5.49
CA SER A 119 3.39 10.71 -6.65
C SER A 119 2.40 10.80 -7.82
N LEU A 120 1.12 10.49 -7.58
CA LEU A 120 0.08 10.51 -8.61
C LEU A 120 -0.24 11.92 -9.12
N ARG A 121 -0.17 12.93 -8.24
CA ARG A 121 -0.39 14.34 -8.63
C ARG A 121 0.73 14.88 -9.50
N SER A 122 1.97 14.42 -9.27
CA SER A 122 3.16 14.87 -9.99
C SER A 122 3.45 14.06 -11.26
N ALA A 123 2.79 12.90 -11.44
CA ALA A 123 2.91 12.00 -12.59
C ALA A 123 2.01 12.38 -13.78
#